data_AF-A0A7S2U6Q6-F1
#
_entry.id   AF-A0A7S2U6Q6-F1
#
_cell.length_a   1.000
_cell.length_b   1.000
_cell.length_c   1.000
_cell.angle_alpha   90.00
_cell.angle_beta   90.00
_cell.angle_gamma   90.00
#
_symmetry.space_group_name_H-M   'P 1'
#
loop_
_entity.id
_entity.type
_entity.pdbx_description
1 polymer ?
#
loop_
_entity_poly.entity_id
_entity_poly.type
_entity_poly.pdbx_seq_one_letter_code
_entity_poly.pdbx_strand_id
1 'polypeptide(L)'
;MNLIGGNRLVLFDPDWNPAVDKQAAARCWRDGQKKRCFTYRFLATGTVEEKIFQRQLSKEGLQSVVDDKEQVNVLSTKDLRNLFKLRQDTPSDTHDKLRCDRCKIIADNAEMEAIKVLPKQLAACRDLLDRMMKEEDAASFLTPIKPEEHGVSSTDY
;
A
#
# COMPACT_ATOMS: atom_id res chain seq x y z
N MET A 1 21.33 -9.87 -13.51
CA MET A 1 20.49 -9.34 -14.61
C MET A 1 20.64 -7.83 -14.72
N ASN A 2 20.57 -7.27 -15.94
CA ASN A 2 20.66 -5.83 -16.23
C ASN A 2 19.46 -5.43 -17.10
N LEU A 3 18.68 -4.43 -16.68
CA LEU A 3 17.42 -4.02 -17.31
C LEU A 3 17.46 -2.56 -17.80
N ILE A 4 18.62 -2.12 -18.28
CA ILE A 4 18.86 -0.74 -18.78
C ILE A 4 18.00 -0.33 -20.00
N GLY A 5 17.27 -1.25 -20.62
CA GLY A 5 16.30 -0.94 -21.68
C GLY A 5 15.03 -0.23 -21.16
N GLY A 6 14.66 -0.47 -19.90
CA GLY A 6 13.55 0.19 -19.23
C GLY A 6 14.02 1.35 -18.35
N ASN A 7 13.24 2.44 -18.28
CA ASN A 7 13.53 3.60 -17.44
C ASN A 7 12.38 3.93 -16.46
N ARG A 8 11.37 3.07 -16.35
CA ARG A 8 10.27 3.18 -15.38
C ARG A 8 10.12 1.85 -14.67
N LEU A 9 10.31 1.84 -13.35
CA LEU A 9 10.12 0.70 -12.46
C LEU A 9 8.85 0.93 -11.67
N VAL A 10 7.95 -0.06 -11.64
CA VAL A 10 6.75 -0.05 -10.80
C VAL A 10 6.91 -1.17 -9.77
N LEU A 11 6.94 -0.79 -8.50
CA LEU A 11 6.89 -1.69 -7.35
C LEU A 11 5.42 -1.79 -6.94
N PHE A 12 4.82 -2.96 -7.20
CA PHE A 12 3.38 -3.16 -7.08
C PHE A 12 2.98 -3.42 -5.63
N ASP A 13 3.73 -4.28 -4.95
CA ASP A 13 3.54 -4.73 -3.58
C ASP A 13 4.80 -4.52 -2.73
N PRO A 14 4.68 -4.04 -1.48
CA PRO A 14 5.84 -3.85 -0.61
C PRO A 14 6.27 -5.15 0.09
N ASP A 15 7.56 -5.47 0.04
CA ASP A 15 8.16 -6.60 0.77
C ASP A 15 8.52 -6.22 2.21
N TRP A 16 8.53 -7.16 3.15
CA TRP A 16 9.00 -6.92 4.52
C TRP A 16 10.48 -6.54 4.62
N ASN A 17 11.27 -6.95 3.64
CA ASN A 17 12.69 -6.69 3.49
C ASN A 17 12.93 -5.56 2.46
N PRO A 18 13.33 -4.35 2.88
CA PRO A 18 13.57 -3.23 1.97
C PRO A 18 14.70 -3.49 0.96
N ALA A 19 15.57 -4.48 1.21
CA ALA A 19 16.64 -4.83 0.29
C ALA A 19 16.11 -5.39 -1.04
N VAL A 20 14.91 -5.99 -1.07
CA VAL A 20 14.29 -6.53 -2.29
C VAL A 20 14.01 -5.40 -3.28
N ASP A 21 13.38 -4.32 -2.81
CA ASP A 21 13.05 -3.15 -3.62
C ASP A 21 14.31 -2.43 -4.13
N LYS A 22 15.32 -2.30 -3.27
CA LYS A 22 16.63 -1.74 -3.66
C LYS A 22 17.31 -2.58 -4.71
N GLN A 23 17.24 -3.91 -4.57
CA GLN A 23 17.82 -4.82 -5.53
C GLN A 23 17.13 -4.70 -6.89
N ALA A 24 15.79 -4.57 -6.92
CA ALA A 24 15.01 -4.34 -8.14
C ALA A 24 15.40 -3.01 -8.81
N ALA A 25 15.46 -1.92 -8.04
CA ALA A 25 15.88 -0.61 -8.54
C ALA A 25 17.30 -0.64 -9.15
N ALA A 26 18.23 -1.35 -8.52
CA ALA A 26 19.61 -1.52 -9.00
C ALA A 26 19.75 -2.38 -10.28
N ARG A 27 18.66 -3.00 -10.76
CA ARG A 27 18.62 -3.65 -12.09
C ARG A 27 18.31 -2.65 -13.21
N CYS A 28 17.52 -1.60 -12.92
CA CYS A 28 17.10 -0.60 -13.90
C CYS A 28 18.02 0.63 -13.92
N TRP A 29 18.40 1.13 -12.75
CA TRP A 29 19.35 2.23 -12.60
C TRP A 29 20.76 1.67 -12.41
N ARG A 30 21.49 1.56 -13.53
CA ARG A 30 22.81 0.95 -13.61
C ARG A 30 23.61 1.55 -14.76
N ASP A 31 24.92 1.38 -14.72
CA ASP A 31 25.82 1.75 -15.83
C ASP A 31 25.30 1.23 -17.17
N GLY A 32 25.29 2.11 -18.17
CA GLY A 32 24.69 1.88 -19.48
C GLY A 32 23.27 2.43 -19.65
N GLN A 33 22.61 2.84 -18.56
CA GLN A 33 21.36 3.59 -18.64
C GLN A 33 21.59 5.00 -19.20
N LYS A 34 20.85 5.37 -20.25
CA LYS A 34 20.97 6.68 -20.92
C LYS A 34 19.80 7.62 -20.62
N LYS A 35 18.70 7.08 -20.08
CA LYS A 35 17.47 7.83 -19.80
C LYS A 35 17.33 8.05 -18.30
N ARG A 36 16.61 9.11 -17.91
CA ARG A 36 16.20 9.30 -16.52
C ARG A 36 15.34 8.11 -16.08
N CYS A 37 15.72 7.48 -14.98
CA CYS A 37 14.94 6.43 -14.35
C CYS A 37 13.89 7.02 -13.40
N PHE A 38 12.71 6.41 -13.37
CA PHE A 38 11.64 6.69 -12.45
C PHE A 38 11.25 5.41 -11.72
N THR A 39 11.11 5.48 -10.40
CA THR A 39 10.57 4.38 -9.59
C THR A 39 9.25 4.84 -9.00
N TYR A 40 8.21 4.05 -9.24
CA TYR A 40 6.88 4.21 -8.68
C TYR A 40 6.66 3.09 -7.68
N ARG A 41 6.11 3.42 -6.51
CA ARG A 41 5.66 2.44 -5.54
C ARG A 41 4.17 2.67 -5.33
N PHE A 42 3.38 1.62 -5.51
CA PHE A 42 1.98 1.65 -5.16
C PHE A 42 1.81 1.12 -3.74
N LEU A 43 0.93 1.78 -2.99
CA LEU A 43 0.58 1.45 -1.62
C LEU A 43 -0.89 1.77 -1.46
N ALA A 44 -1.67 0.81 -0.98
CA ALA A 44 -3.05 1.05 -0.58
C ALA A 44 -3.09 1.74 0.79
N THR A 45 -3.64 2.96 0.81
CA THR A 45 -3.73 3.80 2.01
C THR A 45 -4.44 3.09 3.15
N GLY A 46 -3.86 3.18 4.35
CA GLY A 46 -4.42 2.66 5.59
C GLY A 46 -4.52 1.13 5.68
N THR A 47 -4.03 0.41 4.68
CA THR A 47 -3.99 -1.05 4.65
C THR A 47 -2.69 -1.58 5.25
N VAL A 48 -2.56 -2.92 5.28
CA VAL A 48 -1.33 -3.62 5.67
C VAL A 48 -0.12 -3.21 4.81
N GLU A 49 -0.32 -2.87 3.53
CA GLU A 49 0.77 -2.47 2.62
C GLU A 49 1.47 -1.20 3.13
N GLU A 50 0.69 -0.21 3.56
CA GLU A 50 1.23 1.03 4.11
C GLU A 50 1.97 0.78 5.43
N LYS A 51 1.49 -0.16 6.26
CA LYS A 51 2.17 -0.57 7.51
C LYS A 51 3.49 -1.29 7.24
N ILE A 52 3.56 -2.16 6.22
CA ILE A 52 4.80 -2.82 5.80
C ILE A 52 5.81 -1.75 5.35
N PHE A 53 5.37 -0.79 4.55
CA PHE A 53 6.21 0.33 4.12
C PHE A 53 6.73 1.18 5.28
N GLN A 54 5.89 1.50 6.27
CA GLN A 54 6.35 2.19 7.50
C GLN A 54 7.47 1.43 8.22
N ARG A 55 7.35 0.10 8.31
CA ARG A 55 8.40 -0.74 8.90
C ARG A 55 9.68 -0.77 8.07
N GLN A 56 9.59 -0.79 6.74
CA GLN A 56 10.76 -0.62 5.87
C GLN A 56 11.49 0.70 6.20
N LEU A 57 10.76 1.82 6.27
CA LEU A 57 11.33 3.13 6.60
C LEU A 57 12.01 3.14 7.98
N SER A 58 11.42 2.47 8.97
CA SER A 58 12.04 2.34 10.29
C SER A 58 13.30 1.47 10.28
N LYS A 59 13.35 0.38 9.49
CA LYS A 59 14.58 -0.40 9.27
C LYS A 59 15.68 0.42 8.60
N GLU A 60 15.31 1.43 7.80
CA GLU A 60 16.22 2.32 7.10
C GLU A 60 16.64 3.56 7.90
N GLY A 61 16.13 3.72 9.14
CA GLY A 61 16.55 4.77 10.06
C GLY A 61 15.51 5.83 10.37
N LEU A 62 14.32 5.81 9.74
CA LEU A 62 13.20 6.64 10.18
C LEU A 62 12.40 5.91 11.28
N GLN A 63 12.95 5.88 12.49
CA GLN A 63 12.25 5.27 13.63
C GLN A 63 10.96 6.02 14.01
N SER A 64 10.80 7.28 13.61
CA SER A 64 9.62 8.09 13.94
C SER A 64 8.35 7.70 13.18
N VAL A 65 8.42 6.85 12.15
CA VAL A 65 7.24 6.46 11.35
C VAL A 65 6.49 5.25 11.93
N VAL A 66 7.00 4.65 12.99
CA VAL A 66 6.36 3.55 13.71
C VAL A 66 6.26 3.95 15.18
N ASP A 67 5.08 3.77 15.78
CA ASP A 67 4.79 4.25 17.14
C ASP A 67 5.58 3.47 18.21
N ASP A 68 5.92 2.22 17.95
CA ASP A 68 6.64 1.36 18.86
C ASP A 68 8.16 1.39 18.54
N LYS A 69 8.93 2.01 19.44
CA LYS A 69 10.41 1.99 19.44
C LYS A 69 11.00 0.62 19.78
N GLU A 70 10.14 -0.37 20.06
CA GLU A 70 10.58 -1.73 20.32
C GLU A 70 11.03 -2.41 19.03
N GLN A 71 11.92 -3.40 19.21
CA GLN A 71 12.70 -4.03 18.15
C GLN A 71 11.89 -4.26 16.88
N VAL A 72 12.33 -3.66 15.76
CA VAL A 72 11.71 -3.80 14.42
C VAL A 72 11.58 -5.26 13.96
N ASN A 73 12.26 -6.19 14.65
CA ASN A 73 12.30 -7.62 14.38
C ASN A 73 11.36 -8.46 15.28
N VAL A 74 10.71 -7.89 16.29
CA VAL A 74 9.78 -8.61 17.18
C VAL A 74 8.41 -7.97 17.07
N LEU A 75 7.43 -8.73 16.59
CA LEU A 75 6.03 -8.30 16.54
C LEU A 75 5.35 -8.70 17.85
N SER A 76 4.94 -7.73 18.65
CA SER A 76 4.06 -8.00 19.78
C SER A 76 2.65 -8.38 19.30
N THR A 77 1.83 -9.00 20.15
CA THR A 77 0.42 -9.27 19.83
C THR A 77 -0.36 -8.00 19.52
N LYS A 78 0.02 -6.87 20.14
CA LYS A 78 -0.56 -5.54 19.88
C LYS A 78 -0.15 -5.02 18.50
N ASP A 79 1.12 -5.20 18.12
CA ASP A 79 1.62 -4.88 16.78
C ASP A 79 0.89 -5.65 15.69
N LEU A 80 0.67 -6.95 15.91
CA LEU A 80 -0.06 -7.80 14.97
C LEU A 80 -1.49 -7.31 14.77
N ARG A 81 -2.20 -6.96 15.85
CA ARG A 81 -3.54 -6.36 15.74
C ARG A 81 -3.52 -5.04 14.98
N ASN A 82 -2.53 -4.18 15.23
CA ASN A 82 -2.39 -2.91 14.55
C ASN A 82 -2.01 -3.07 13.06
N LEU A 83 -1.28 -4.13 12.71
CA LEU A 83 -0.90 -4.45 11.34
C LEU A 83 -2.11 -4.76 10.45
N PHE A 84 -3.11 -5.46 11.00
CA PHE A 84 -4.34 -5.83 10.29
C PHE A 84 -5.49 -4.83 10.48
N LYS A 85 -5.24 -3.68 11.12
CA LYS A 85 -6.25 -2.63 11.29
C LYS A 85 -6.29 -1.72 10.07
N LEU A 86 -7.43 -1.70 9.37
CA LEU A 86 -7.70 -0.77 8.28
C LEU A 86 -7.99 0.64 8.82
N ARG A 87 -7.40 1.67 8.20
CA ARG A 87 -7.67 3.08 8.48
C ARG A 87 -8.21 3.78 7.23
N GLN A 88 -9.44 4.28 7.27
CA GLN A 88 -10.12 4.88 6.11
C GLN A 88 -10.13 6.42 6.12
N ASP A 89 -9.79 7.03 7.25
CA ASP A 89 -9.93 8.47 7.51
C ASP A 89 -8.64 9.26 7.27
N THR A 90 -7.80 8.82 6.34
CA THR A 90 -6.55 9.50 6.02
C THR A 90 -6.17 9.31 4.54
N PRO A 91 -5.56 10.32 3.90
CA PRO A 91 -4.94 10.13 2.59
C PRO A 91 -3.61 9.36 2.65
N SER A 92 -2.90 9.38 3.79
CA SER A 92 -1.72 8.54 4.04
C SER A 92 -1.44 8.44 5.53
N ASP A 93 -1.55 7.22 6.05
CA ASP A 93 -1.21 6.94 7.45
C ASP A 93 0.28 7.18 7.74
N THR A 94 1.14 6.92 6.75
CA THR A 94 2.59 7.18 6.85
C THR A 94 2.88 8.66 7.05
N HIS A 95 2.23 9.51 6.25
CA HIS A 95 2.40 10.96 6.35
C HIS A 95 1.93 11.49 7.71
N ASP A 96 0.79 11.02 8.21
CA ASP A 96 0.26 11.42 9.52
C ASP A 96 1.24 11.08 10.64
N LYS A 97 1.84 9.89 10.60
CA LYS A 97 2.85 9.46 11.59
C LYS A 97 4.13 10.28 11.54
N LEU A 98 4.52 10.79 10.36
CA LEU A 98 5.68 11.68 10.23
C LEU A 98 5.45 13.05 10.90
N ARG A 99 4.20 13.42 11.23
CA ARG A 99 3.84 14.73 11.81
C ARG A 99 4.50 15.88 11.06
N CYS A 100 4.34 15.88 9.74
CA CYS A 100 5.05 16.81 8.86
C CYS A 100 4.51 18.23 9.00
N ASP A 101 5.30 19.15 9.57
CA ASP A 101 4.93 20.58 9.70
C ASP A 101 4.96 21.35 8.37
N ARG A 102 5.57 20.76 7.32
CA ARG A 102 5.77 21.43 6.02
C ARG A 102 4.62 21.23 5.04
N CYS A 103 3.81 20.19 5.24
CA CYS A 103 2.80 19.79 4.28
C CYS A 103 1.43 20.33 4.71
N LYS A 104 0.78 21.05 3.81
CA LYS A 104 -0.68 21.23 3.87
C LYS A 104 -1.27 20.06 3.11
N ILE A 105 -1.84 19.08 3.80
CA ILE A 105 -2.52 17.96 3.15
C ILE A 105 -3.70 18.56 2.37
N ILE A 106 -3.56 18.62 1.05
CA ILE A 106 -4.67 18.93 0.16
C ILE A 106 -5.46 17.63 0.05
N ALA A 107 -6.75 17.65 0.42
CA ALA A 107 -7.62 16.51 0.14
C ALA A 107 -7.58 16.25 -1.37
N ASP A 108 -6.95 15.15 -1.76
CA ASP A 108 -6.84 14.81 -3.16
C ASP A 108 -8.19 14.31 -3.64
N ASN A 109 -8.94 15.19 -4.27
CA ASN A 109 -10.17 14.83 -4.95
C ASN A 109 -9.88 14.11 -6.27
N ALA A 110 -8.65 13.66 -6.55
CA ALA A 110 -8.28 12.99 -7.79
C ALA A 110 -9.16 11.79 -8.12
N GLU A 111 -9.70 11.03 -7.17
CA GLU A 111 -10.71 10.02 -7.52
C GLU A 111 -12.00 10.66 -8.04
N MET A 112 -12.52 11.69 -7.35
CA MET A 112 -13.68 12.48 -7.79
C MET A 112 -13.44 13.24 -9.10
N GLU A 113 -12.22 13.68 -9.38
CA GLU A 113 -11.82 14.39 -10.59
C GLU A 113 -11.51 13.43 -11.73
N ALA A 114 -10.78 12.33 -11.49
CA ALA A 114 -10.53 11.27 -12.47
C ALA A 114 -11.85 10.65 -12.94
N ILE A 115 -12.84 10.49 -12.05
CA ILE A 115 -14.22 10.12 -12.41
C ILE A 115 -14.77 11.03 -13.53
N LYS A 116 -14.47 12.33 -13.50
CA LYS A 116 -14.95 13.29 -14.51
C LYS A 116 -14.20 13.20 -15.85
N VAL A 117 -13.02 12.57 -15.88
CA VAL A 117 -12.13 12.55 -17.06
C VAL A 117 -11.79 11.13 -17.55
N LEU A 118 -12.50 10.09 -17.06
CA LEU A 118 -12.25 8.70 -17.48
C LEU A 118 -12.42 8.55 -19.01
N PRO A 119 -11.42 7.99 -19.72
CA PRO A 119 -11.60 7.60 -21.13
C PRO A 119 -12.81 6.67 -21.28
N LYS A 120 -13.57 6.79 -22.38
CA LYS A 120 -14.84 6.05 -22.58
C LYS A 120 -14.74 4.54 -22.30
N GLN A 121 -13.59 3.92 -22.59
CA GLN A 121 -13.35 2.48 -22.34
C GLN A 121 -13.17 2.15 -20.85
N LEU A 122 -12.55 3.04 -20.07
CA LEU A 122 -12.38 2.89 -18.63
C LEU A 122 -13.67 3.20 -17.85
N ALA A 123 -14.50 4.13 -18.36
CA ALA A 123 -15.85 4.33 -17.85
C ALA A 123 -16.71 3.05 -17.99
N ALA A 124 -16.60 2.36 -19.13
CA ALA A 124 -17.29 1.08 -19.34
C ALA A 124 -16.80 -0.02 -18.37
N CYS A 125 -15.49 -0.07 -18.06
CA CYS A 125 -14.95 -0.98 -17.05
C CYS A 125 -15.48 -0.65 -15.64
N ARG A 126 -15.70 0.63 -15.33
CA ARG A 126 -16.30 1.05 -14.06
C ARG A 126 -17.77 0.66 -13.98
N ASP A 127 -18.55 0.90 -15.04
CA ASP A 127 -19.95 0.45 -15.09
C ASP A 127 -20.07 -1.08 -15.01
N LEU A 128 -19.07 -1.80 -15.52
CA LEU A 128 -18.97 -3.25 -15.37
C LEU A 128 -18.67 -3.62 -13.90
N LEU A 129 -17.68 -2.97 -13.27
CA LEU A 129 -17.35 -3.18 -11.86
C LEU A 129 -18.54 -2.86 -10.94
N ASP A 130 -19.22 -1.72 -11.14
CA ASP A 130 -20.40 -1.33 -10.37
C ASP A 130 -21.59 -2.29 -10.57
N ARG A 131 -21.69 -2.93 -11.74
CA ARG A 131 -22.66 -4.01 -11.99
C ARG A 131 -22.24 -5.29 -11.31
N MET A 132 -20.97 -5.69 -11.44
CA MET A 132 -20.42 -6.87 -10.78
C MET A 132 -20.53 -6.76 -9.26
N MET A 133 -20.29 -5.59 -8.67
CA MET A 133 -20.44 -5.34 -7.24
C MET A 133 -21.89 -5.42 -6.74
N LYS A 134 -22.89 -5.37 -7.63
CA LYS A 134 -24.31 -5.53 -7.31
C LYS A 134 -24.80 -6.97 -7.46
N GLU A 135 -23.99 -7.86 -8.03
CA GLU A 135 -24.29 -9.29 -8.08
C GLU A 135 -24.16 -9.89 -6.67
N GLU A 136 -25.10 -10.76 -6.28
CA GLU A 136 -25.17 -11.34 -4.93
C GLU A 136 -23.87 -12.09 -4.56
N ASP A 137 -23.21 -12.70 -5.54
CA ASP A 137 -21.93 -13.41 -5.36
C ASP A 137 -20.76 -12.48 -5.03
N ALA A 138 -20.77 -11.22 -5.50
CA ALA A 138 -19.68 -10.28 -5.28
C ALA A 138 -19.65 -9.71 -3.86
N ALA A 139 -20.80 -9.73 -3.17
CA ALA A 139 -20.88 -9.36 -1.76
C ALA A 139 -19.97 -10.24 -0.89
N SER A 140 -19.82 -11.53 -1.24
CA SER A 140 -18.98 -12.49 -0.52
C SER A 140 -17.48 -12.16 -0.58
N PHE A 141 -17.02 -11.50 -1.66
CA PHE A 141 -15.62 -11.13 -1.84
C PHE A 141 -15.20 -9.91 -1.01
N LEU A 142 -16.15 -9.03 -0.68
CA LEU A 142 -15.89 -7.78 0.05
C LEU A 142 -16.34 -7.84 1.51
N THR A 143 -17.16 -8.82 1.90
CA THR A 143 -17.43 -9.10 3.30
C THR A 143 -16.23 -9.79 3.94
N PRO A 144 -15.64 -9.20 5.01
CA PRO A 144 -14.65 -9.90 5.81
C PRO A 144 -15.22 -11.25 6.25
N ILE A 145 -14.47 -12.33 6.03
CA ILE A 145 -14.84 -13.67 6.46
C ILE A 145 -15.13 -13.61 7.96
N LYS A 146 -16.36 -13.91 8.37
CA LYS A 146 -16.69 -13.99 9.79
C LYS A 146 -16.12 -15.29 10.35
N PRO A 147 -15.25 -15.25 11.38
CA PRO A 147 -14.64 -16.45 11.95
C PRO A 147 -15.69 -17.49 12.41
N GLU A 148 -16.82 -16.98 12.89
CA GLU A 148 -17.99 -17.72 13.36
C GLU A 148 -18.60 -18.64 12.28
N GLU A 149 -18.59 -18.20 11.01
CA GLU A 149 -19.17 -18.92 9.88
C GLU A 149 -18.27 -20.07 9.39
N HIS A 150 -17.02 -20.13 9.88
CA HIS A 150 -16.02 -21.15 9.51
C HIS A 150 -15.51 -21.96 10.71
N GLY A 151 -16.26 -21.98 11.81
CA GLY A 151 -15.96 -22.83 12.96
C GLY A 151 -14.73 -22.39 13.76
N VAL A 152 -14.32 -21.14 13.63
CA VAL A 152 -13.20 -20.56 14.39
C VAL A 152 -13.79 -19.64 15.47
N SER A 153 -13.60 -20.01 16.74
CA SER A 153 -14.10 -19.22 17.87
C SER A 153 -13.21 -18.01 18.12
N SER A 154 -13.79 -16.87 18.50
CA SER A 154 -13.05 -15.69 18.96
C SER A 154 -12.20 -15.94 20.22
N THR A 155 -12.36 -17.10 20.86
CA THR A 155 -11.57 -17.54 22.03
C THR A 155 -10.26 -18.25 21.65
N ASP A 156 -10.04 -18.55 20.38
CA ASP A 156 -8.85 -19.28 19.91
C ASP A 156 -7.68 -18.34 19.51
N TYR A 157 -7.81 -17.03 19.77
CA TYR A 157 -6.79 -15.98 19.52
C TYR A 157 -6.53 -15.04 20.70
#